data_AF-A0A1I7GVE1-F1
#
_entry.id   AF-A0A1I7GVE1-F1
#
_cell.length_a   1.000
_cell.length_b   1.000
_cell.length_c   1.000
_cell.angle_alpha   90.00
_cell.angle_beta   90.00
_cell.angle_gamma   90.00
#
_symmetry.space_group_name_H-M   'P 1'
#
loop_
_entity.id
_entity.type
_entity.pdbx_description
1 polymer ?
#
loop_
_entity_poly.entity_id
_entity_poly.type
_entity_poly.pdbx_seq_one_letter_code
_entity_poly.pdbx_strand_id
1 'polypeptide(L)'
;MERRGVKNKTLHKCLRASYFIGFPCGLLFIYGTLLLIFVGGADSILLFIFIINYAIPTVGLCIAFLFALYFATKVAYTALEKENSIWLVSFKYSATVNIICWGTFILLLLFNIDKEVLMFLVPPVLMCIVCTLLTSVSLGLFMAHQMSVYYNNALRLVAPEE
;
A
#
# COMPACT_ATOMS: atom_id res chain seq x y z
N MET A 1 -11.65 26.21 16.42
CA MET A 1 -10.26 25.74 16.21
C MET A 1 -10.03 24.32 16.75
N GLU A 2 -10.66 23.95 17.85
CA GLU A 2 -10.52 22.65 18.53
C GLU A 2 -10.79 21.41 17.66
N ARG A 3 -11.89 21.41 16.88
CA ARG A 3 -12.21 20.29 15.96
C ARG A 3 -11.14 20.05 14.88
N ARG A 4 -10.45 21.08 14.40
CA ARG A 4 -9.34 20.92 13.43
C ARG A 4 -8.11 20.29 14.08
N GLY A 5 -7.81 20.68 15.32
CA GLY A 5 -6.69 20.11 16.09
C GLY A 5 -6.87 18.61 16.36
N VAL A 6 -8.09 18.22 16.76
CA VAL A 6 -8.43 16.80 16.98
C VAL A 6 -8.33 16.00 15.69
N LYS A 7 -8.91 16.49 14.58
CA LYS A 7 -8.82 15.84 13.26
C LYS A 7 -7.39 15.58 12.82
N ASN A 8 -6.50 16.58 12.96
CA ASN A 8 -5.11 16.43 12.54
C ASN A 8 -4.36 15.39 13.41
N LYS A 9 -4.60 15.38 14.72
CA LYS A 9 -4.06 14.36 15.63
C LYS A 9 -4.53 12.95 15.25
N THR A 10 -5.80 12.78 14.90
CA THR A 10 -6.36 11.49 14.49
C THR A 10 -5.77 11.01 13.17
N LEU A 11 -5.70 11.89 12.16
CA LEU A 11 -5.06 11.56 10.88
C LEU A 11 -3.60 11.13 11.07
N HIS A 12 -2.86 11.82 11.95
CA HIS A 12 -1.47 11.47 12.25
C HIS A 12 -1.37 10.08 12.91
N LYS A 13 -2.29 9.71 13.81
CA LYS A 13 -2.36 8.35 14.38
C LYS A 13 -2.63 7.30 13.29
N CYS A 14 -3.59 7.56 12.40
CA CYS A 14 -3.89 6.66 11.28
C CYS A 14 -2.68 6.48 10.35
N LEU A 15 -1.95 7.56 10.05
CA LEU A 15 -0.73 7.51 9.24
C LEU A 15 0.35 6.67 9.91
N ARG A 16 0.58 6.86 11.21
CA ARG A 16 1.56 6.05 11.95
C ARG A 16 1.20 4.57 11.95
N ALA A 17 -0.07 4.22 12.14
CA ALA A 17 -0.52 2.84 12.06
C ALA A 17 -0.30 2.25 10.65
N SER A 18 -0.63 3.02 9.61
CA SER A 18 -0.43 2.62 8.20
C SER A 18 1.04 2.34 7.90
N TYR A 19 1.96 3.20 8.35
CA TYR A 19 3.38 2.95 8.18
C TYR A 19 3.89 1.78 9.03
N PHE A 20 3.48 1.69 10.29
CA PHE A 20 3.96 0.65 11.21
C PHE A 20 3.58 -0.76 10.75
N ILE A 21 2.46 -0.90 10.05
CA ILE A 21 1.95 -2.20 9.60
C ILE A 21 2.26 -2.42 8.12
N GLY A 22 1.97 -1.42 7.29
CA GLY A 22 2.19 -1.49 5.85
C GLY A 22 3.66 -1.66 5.50
N PHE A 23 4.57 -0.90 6.13
CA PHE A 23 5.99 -0.95 5.77
C PHE A 23 6.64 -2.32 6.02
N PRO A 24 6.51 -2.95 7.21
CA PRO A 24 7.01 -4.31 7.42
C PRO A 24 6.37 -5.34 6.48
N CYS A 25 5.06 -5.25 6.22
CA CYS A 25 4.39 -6.14 5.26
C CYS A 25 5.01 -6.02 3.85
N GLY A 26 5.29 -4.80 3.39
CA GLY A 26 5.95 -4.58 2.10
C GLY A 26 7.37 -5.14 2.05
N LEU A 27 8.16 -4.94 3.11
CA LEU A 27 9.51 -5.50 3.20
C LEU A 27 9.51 -7.04 3.22
N LEU A 28 8.59 -7.65 3.98
CA LEU A 28 8.42 -9.11 4.01
C LEU A 28 8.04 -9.66 2.64
N PHE A 29 7.22 -8.94 1.88
CA PHE A 29 6.87 -9.33 0.51
C PHE A 29 8.10 -9.31 -0.42
N ILE A 30 8.89 -8.24 -0.39
CA ILE A 30 10.14 -8.14 -1.17
C ILE A 30 11.09 -9.28 -0.80
N TYR A 31 11.32 -9.49 0.50
CA TYR A 31 12.18 -10.56 0.99
C TYR A 31 11.68 -11.95 0.58
N GLY A 32 10.38 -12.21 0.70
CA GLY A 32 9.76 -13.46 0.25
C GLY A 32 9.92 -13.70 -1.25
N THR A 33 9.87 -12.64 -2.06
CA THR A 33 10.05 -12.72 -3.51
C THR A 33 11.50 -13.09 -3.85
N LEU A 34 12.48 -12.48 -3.18
CA LEU A 34 13.90 -12.82 -3.33
C LEU A 34 14.20 -14.25 -2.88
N LEU A 35 13.58 -14.72 -1.79
CA LEU A 35 13.71 -16.10 -1.33
C LEU A 35 13.17 -17.12 -2.32
N LEU A 36 12.03 -16.83 -2.97
CA LEU A 36 11.46 -17.73 -3.98
C LEU A 36 12.41 -17.92 -5.18
N ILE A 37 13.09 -16.86 -5.61
CA ILE A 37 14.10 -16.94 -6.68
C ILE A 37 15.27 -17.83 -6.22
N PHE A 38 15.70 -17.70 -4.96
CA PHE A 38 16.77 -18.53 -4.39
C PHE A 38 16.40 -20.01 -4.28
N VAL A 39 15.20 -20.33 -3.78
CA VAL A 39 14.71 -21.71 -3.63
C VAL A 39 14.40 -22.36 -4.98
N GLY A 40 14.06 -21.56 -6.00
CA GLY A 40 13.78 -22.02 -7.37
C GLY A 40 14.99 -22.57 -8.14
N GLY A 41 16.17 -22.65 -7.51
CA GLY A 41 17.37 -23.25 -8.11
C GLY A 41 18.17 -22.30 -8.99
N ALA A 42 17.96 -20.98 -8.87
CA ALA A 42 18.83 -20.01 -9.52
C ALA A 42 20.26 -20.13 -8.97
N ASP A 43 21.25 -20.30 -9.85
CA ASP A 43 22.65 -20.26 -9.46
C ASP A 43 22.95 -18.97 -8.70
N SER A 44 23.80 -19.04 -7.66
CA SER A 44 24.14 -17.90 -6.80
C SER A 44 24.65 -16.68 -7.59
N ILE A 45 25.27 -16.90 -8.74
CA ILE A 45 25.74 -15.87 -9.67
C ILE A 45 24.56 -15.17 -10.37
N LEU A 46 23.56 -15.91 -10.84
CA LEU A 46 22.36 -15.36 -11.47
C LEU A 46 21.58 -14.49 -10.46
N LEU A 47 21.49 -14.94 -9.21
CA LEU A 47 20.87 -14.18 -8.12
C LEU A 47 21.64 -12.87 -7.85
N PHE A 48 22.96 -12.91 -7.83
CA PHE A 48 23.79 -11.72 -7.64
C PHE A 48 23.63 -10.70 -8.78
N ILE A 49 23.61 -11.19 -10.02
CA ILE A 49 23.35 -10.36 -11.21
C ILE A 49 21.94 -9.76 -11.15
N PHE A 50 20.94 -10.54 -10.72
CA PHE A 50 19.57 -10.05 -10.55
C PHE A 50 19.50 -8.95 -9.49
N ILE A 51 20.10 -9.16 -8.32
CA ILE A 51 20.11 -8.15 -7.24
C ILE A 51 20.76 -6.86 -7.74
N ILE A 52 21.89 -6.92 -8.43
CA ILE A 52 22.57 -5.71 -8.94
C ILE A 52 21.69 -4.96 -9.95
N ASN A 53 21.11 -5.66 -10.92
CA ASN A 53 20.31 -5.02 -11.98
C ASN A 53 18.97 -4.49 -11.46
N TYR A 54 18.37 -5.14 -10.46
CA TYR A 54 17.04 -4.78 -9.95
C TYR A 54 17.07 -4.05 -8.60
N ALA A 55 18.24 -3.82 -7.99
CA ALA A 55 18.36 -3.07 -6.74
C ALA A 55 17.78 -1.65 -6.86
N ILE A 56 18.16 -0.91 -7.92
CA ILE A 56 17.68 0.47 -8.12
C ILE A 56 16.16 0.51 -8.33
N PRO A 57 15.57 -0.29 -9.26
CA PRO A 57 14.11 -0.41 -9.37
C PRO A 57 13.42 -0.80 -8.05
N THR A 58 14.01 -1.69 -7.27
CA THR A 58 13.47 -2.13 -5.97
C THR A 58 13.44 -0.97 -4.97
N VAL A 59 14.51 -0.17 -4.88
CA VAL A 59 14.55 1.02 -4.02
C VAL A 59 13.49 2.03 -4.47
N GLY A 60 13.35 2.25 -5.79
CA GLY A 60 12.29 3.11 -6.34
C GLY A 60 10.89 2.65 -5.95
N LEU A 61 10.64 1.33 -5.99
CA LEU A 61 9.37 0.74 -5.59
C LEU A 61 9.12 0.86 -4.08
N CYS A 62 10.15 0.71 -3.24
CA CYS A 62 10.06 0.94 -1.79
C CYS A 62 9.66 2.39 -1.48
N ILE A 63 10.27 3.36 -2.17
CA ILE A 63 9.93 4.78 -2.01
C ILE A 63 8.47 5.02 -2.46
N ALA A 64 8.08 4.48 -3.62
CA ALA A 64 6.71 4.59 -4.12
C ALA A 64 5.71 3.97 -3.14
N PHE A 65 6.04 2.85 -2.51
CA PHE A 65 5.20 2.22 -1.49
C PHE A 65 5.00 3.10 -0.25
N LEU A 66 6.05 3.79 0.23
CA LEU A 66 5.91 4.75 1.33
C LEU A 66 4.94 5.88 0.97
N PHE A 67 5.05 6.43 -0.24
CA PHE A 67 4.07 7.40 -0.74
C PHE A 67 2.67 6.79 -0.85
N ALA A 68 2.58 5.54 -1.30
CA ALA A 68 1.32 4.82 -1.41
C ALA A 68 0.60 4.72 -0.07
N LEU A 69 1.31 4.36 1.01
CA LEU A 69 0.75 4.31 2.37
C LEU A 69 0.24 5.68 2.83
N TYR A 70 0.98 6.75 2.54
CA TYR A 70 0.56 8.12 2.87
C TYR A 70 -0.74 8.53 2.17
N PHE A 71 -0.78 8.39 0.84
CA PHE A 71 -1.93 8.77 0.04
C PHE A 71 -3.14 7.88 0.33
N ALA A 72 -2.94 6.58 0.46
CA ALA A 72 -4.00 5.64 0.80
C ALA A 72 -4.65 5.96 2.14
N THR A 73 -3.86 6.28 3.17
CA THR A 73 -4.42 6.70 4.45
C THR A 73 -5.24 7.98 4.34
N LYS A 74 -4.78 8.98 3.59
CA LYS A 74 -5.56 10.21 3.39
C LYS A 74 -6.88 9.95 2.67
N VAL A 75 -6.83 9.19 1.57
CA VAL A 75 -8.03 8.84 0.80
C VAL A 75 -9.04 8.06 1.65
N ALA A 76 -8.55 7.07 2.41
CA ALA A 76 -9.37 6.27 3.30
C ALA A 76 -9.96 7.10 4.46
N TYR A 77 -9.15 7.98 5.07
CA TYR A 77 -9.61 8.85 6.15
C TYR A 77 -10.69 9.84 5.66
N THR A 78 -10.51 10.44 4.48
CA THR A 78 -11.55 11.29 3.87
C THR A 78 -12.81 10.48 3.52
N ALA A 79 -12.66 9.21 3.12
CA ALA A 79 -13.82 8.35 2.90
C ALA A 79 -14.57 8.06 4.21
N LEU A 80 -13.85 7.87 5.32
CA LEU A 80 -14.41 7.67 6.65
C LEU A 80 -15.13 8.93 7.17
N GLU A 81 -14.57 10.12 6.93
CA GLU A 81 -15.22 11.40 7.27
C GLU A 81 -16.52 11.65 6.50
N LYS A 82 -16.69 11.00 5.34
CA LYS A 82 -17.92 11.05 4.54
C LYS A 82 -18.92 9.95 4.93
N GLU A 83 -18.72 9.30 6.07
CA GLU A 83 -19.58 8.22 6.59
C GLU A 83 -19.75 7.06 5.60
N ASN A 84 -18.74 6.82 4.75
CA ASN A 84 -18.77 5.67 3.86
C ASN A 84 -18.69 4.36 4.66
N SER A 85 -19.25 3.29 4.10
CA SER A 85 -19.13 1.95 4.68
C SER A 85 -17.67 1.54 4.86
N ILE A 86 -17.40 0.75 5.90
CA ILE A 86 -16.04 0.28 6.20
C ILE A 86 -15.42 -0.51 5.05
N TRP A 87 -16.25 -1.22 4.29
CA TRP A 87 -15.86 -1.94 3.08
C TRP A 87 -15.36 -0.99 1.99
N LEU A 88 -16.04 0.14 1.79
CA LEU A 88 -15.62 1.13 0.81
C LEU A 88 -14.35 1.87 1.25
N VAL A 89 -14.20 2.14 2.55
CA VAL A 89 -12.96 2.70 3.12
C VAL A 89 -11.78 1.74 2.90
N SER A 90 -11.99 0.45 3.20
CA SER A 90 -11.01 -0.62 2.97
C SER A 90 -10.59 -0.72 1.51
N PHE A 91 -11.58 -0.75 0.60
CA PHE A 91 -11.34 -0.84 -0.83
C PHE A 91 -10.56 0.37 -1.32
N LYS A 92 -10.95 1.59 -0.92
CA LYS A 92 -10.23 2.81 -1.31
C LYS A 92 -8.79 2.83 -0.81
N TYR A 93 -8.54 2.36 0.40
CA TYR A 93 -7.18 2.21 0.93
C TYR A 93 -6.38 1.26 0.03
N SER A 94 -6.87 0.05 -0.16
CA SER A 94 -6.21 -1.01 -0.93
C SER A 94 -5.99 -0.64 -2.40
N ALA A 95 -7.01 -0.08 -3.05
CA ALA A 95 -6.91 0.39 -4.42
C ALA A 95 -5.84 1.47 -4.56
N THR A 96 -5.80 2.44 -3.64
CA THR A 96 -4.77 3.50 -3.69
C THR A 96 -3.37 2.92 -3.53
N VAL A 97 -3.15 2.00 -2.59
CA VAL A 97 -1.85 1.34 -2.41
C VAL A 97 -1.44 0.59 -3.67
N ASN A 98 -2.33 -0.27 -4.19
CA ASN A 98 -2.02 -1.13 -5.33
C ASN A 98 -1.87 -0.34 -6.63
N ILE A 99 -2.70 0.67 -6.89
CA ILE A 99 -2.57 1.52 -8.09
C ILE A 99 -1.21 2.22 -8.11
N ILE A 100 -0.75 2.75 -6.97
CA ILE A 100 0.56 3.41 -6.91
C ILE A 100 1.68 2.39 -7.10
N CYS A 101 1.65 1.25 -6.38
CA CYS A 101 2.73 0.26 -6.47
C CYS A 101 2.81 -0.39 -7.84
N TRP A 102 1.70 -0.93 -8.34
CA TRP A 102 1.64 -1.57 -9.65
C TRP A 102 1.79 -0.56 -10.78
N GLY A 103 1.28 0.68 -10.62
CA GLY A 103 1.52 1.75 -11.56
C GLY A 103 3.00 2.10 -11.69
N THR A 104 3.71 2.25 -10.56
CA THR A 104 5.17 2.44 -10.56
C THR A 104 5.89 1.25 -11.18
N PHE A 105 5.49 0.02 -10.84
CA PHE A 105 6.11 -1.19 -11.40
C PHE A 105 5.92 -1.28 -12.93
N ILE A 106 4.71 -1.02 -13.42
CA ILE A 106 4.41 -0.98 -14.86
C ILE A 106 5.22 0.12 -15.55
N LEU A 107 5.32 1.32 -14.95
CA LEU A 107 6.16 2.39 -15.49
C LEU A 107 7.63 1.95 -15.58
N LEU A 108 8.16 1.31 -14.54
CA LEU A 108 9.52 0.78 -14.56
C LEU A 108 9.71 -0.27 -15.67
N LEU A 109 8.74 -1.17 -15.88
CA LEU A 109 8.80 -2.13 -16.99
C LEU A 109 8.81 -1.44 -18.34
N LEU A 110 7.94 -0.43 -18.54
CA LEU A 110 7.87 0.33 -19.79
C LEU A 110 9.17 1.09 -20.13
N PHE A 111 9.95 1.49 -19.11
CA PHE A 111 11.24 2.13 -19.32
C PHE A 111 12.40 1.16 -19.57
N ASN A 112 12.26 -0.12 -19.22
CA ASN A 112 13.37 -1.09 -19.24
C ASN A 112 13.18 -2.25 -20.23
N ILE A 113 11.99 -2.44 -20.80
CA ILE A 113 11.70 -3.51 -21.77
C ILE A 113 11.58 -2.92 -23.18
N ASP A 114 12.11 -3.63 -24.18
CA ASP A 114 11.91 -3.30 -25.58
C ASP A 114 10.42 -3.26 -25.94
N LYS A 115 10.04 -2.27 -26.78
CA LYS A 115 8.64 -1.99 -27.13
C LYS A 115 7.88 -3.18 -27.72
N GLU A 116 8.59 -4.18 -28.24
CA GLU A 116 7.99 -5.36 -28.87
C GLU A 116 7.39 -6.37 -27.87
N VAL A 117 7.63 -6.20 -26.55
CA VAL A 117 7.21 -7.19 -25.54
C VAL A 117 6.13 -6.70 -24.59
N LEU A 118 5.18 -5.92 -25.14
CA LEU A 118 3.98 -5.43 -24.45
C LEU A 118 3.15 -6.53 -23.77
N MET A 119 3.25 -7.78 -24.23
CA MET A 119 2.58 -8.93 -23.61
C MET A 119 3.01 -9.16 -22.15
N PHE A 120 4.22 -8.71 -21.76
CA PHE A 120 4.67 -8.77 -20.35
C PHE A 120 3.96 -7.80 -19.42
N LEU A 121 3.09 -6.90 -19.91
CA LEU A 121 2.26 -6.03 -19.09
C LEU A 121 0.98 -6.70 -18.59
N VAL A 122 0.54 -7.80 -19.24
CA VAL A 122 -0.68 -8.51 -18.85
C VAL A 122 -0.58 -9.07 -17.42
N PRO A 123 0.49 -9.80 -17.03
CA PRO A 123 0.59 -10.34 -15.68
C PRO A 123 0.59 -9.26 -14.58
N PRO A 124 1.35 -8.15 -14.68
CA PRO A 124 1.30 -7.07 -13.69
C PRO A 124 -0.09 -6.43 -13.53
N VAL A 125 -0.82 -6.23 -14.62
CA VAL A 125 -2.18 -5.65 -14.56
C VAL A 125 -3.15 -6.60 -13.88
N LEU A 126 -3.12 -7.90 -14.23
CA LEU A 126 -3.95 -8.90 -13.58
C LEU A 126 -3.62 -9.01 -12.08
N MET A 127 -2.33 -9.00 -11.74
CA MET A 127 -1.89 -9.02 -10.35
C MET A 127 -2.34 -7.77 -9.59
N CYS A 128 -2.34 -6.59 -10.21
CA CYS A 128 -2.89 -5.38 -9.60
C CYS A 128 -4.36 -5.55 -9.18
N ILE A 129 -5.18 -6.13 -10.06
CA ILE A 129 -6.61 -6.38 -9.80
C ILE A 129 -6.77 -7.39 -8.66
N VAL A 130 -6.09 -8.53 -8.76
CA VAL A 130 -6.16 -9.61 -7.76
C VAL A 130 -5.68 -9.13 -6.39
N CYS A 131 -4.52 -8.48 -6.34
CA CYS A 131 -3.97 -7.91 -5.11
C CYS A 131 -4.93 -6.87 -4.53
N THR A 132 -5.51 -5.99 -5.33
CA THR A 132 -6.49 -4.99 -4.83
C THR A 132 -7.67 -5.67 -4.14
N LEU A 133 -8.25 -6.71 -4.74
CA LEU A 133 -9.38 -7.42 -4.16
C LEU A 133 -8.98 -8.16 -2.88
N LEU A 134 -7.87 -8.89 -2.90
CA LEU A 134 -7.41 -9.67 -1.74
C LEU A 134 -6.95 -8.78 -0.58
N THR A 135 -6.21 -7.71 -0.85
CA THR A 135 -5.79 -6.76 0.19
C THR A 135 -6.98 -6.02 0.76
N SER A 136 -8.03 -5.74 -0.03
CA SER A 136 -9.26 -5.12 0.48
C SER A 136 -9.97 -5.98 1.52
N VAL A 137 -9.98 -7.30 1.37
CA VAL A 137 -10.62 -8.18 2.36
C VAL A 137 -9.71 -8.43 3.58
N SER A 138 -8.39 -8.25 3.43
CA SER A 138 -7.40 -8.49 4.48
C SER A 138 -6.85 -7.19 5.09
N LEU A 139 -5.68 -6.73 4.65
CA LEU A 139 -4.96 -5.57 5.20
C LEU A 139 -5.79 -4.28 5.13
N GLY A 140 -6.51 -4.06 4.04
CA GLY A 140 -7.40 -2.92 3.87
C GLY A 140 -8.50 -2.88 4.91
N LEU A 141 -9.13 -4.02 5.21
CA LEU A 141 -10.21 -4.09 6.18
C LEU A 141 -9.67 -3.88 7.60
N PHE A 142 -8.53 -4.49 7.89
CA PHE A 142 -7.81 -4.26 9.14
C PHE A 142 -7.49 -2.77 9.33
N MET A 143 -6.94 -2.11 8.30
CA MET A 143 -6.61 -0.69 8.34
C MET A 143 -7.86 0.19 8.46
N ALA A 144 -8.92 -0.11 7.72
CA ALA A 144 -10.20 0.61 7.80
C ALA A 144 -10.80 0.51 9.21
N HIS A 145 -10.72 -0.66 9.83
CA HIS A 145 -11.17 -0.86 11.21
C HIS A 145 -10.35 -0.03 12.20
N GLN A 146 -9.01 -0.09 12.13
CA GLN A 146 -8.15 0.72 12.99
C GLN A 146 -8.43 2.22 12.85
N MET A 147 -8.58 2.71 11.62
CA MET A 147 -8.92 4.12 11.36
C MET A 147 -10.29 4.49 11.92
N SER A 148 -11.29 3.61 11.80
CA SER A 148 -12.62 3.81 12.38
C SER A 148 -12.57 3.92 13.91
N VAL A 149 -11.80 3.06 14.58
CA VAL A 149 -11.61 3.12 16.04
C VAL A 149 -10.98 4.45 16.45
N TYR A 150 -9.92 4.89 15.77
CA TYR A 150 -9.28 6.18 16.07
C TYR A 150 -10.22 7.37 15.84
N TYR A 151 -11.01 7.31 14.77
CA TYR A 151 -11.97 8.36 14.43
C TYR A 151 -13.11 8.46 15.45
N ASN A 152 -13.73 7.33 15.80
CA ASN A 152 -14.83 7.29 16.78
C ASN A 152 -14.37 7.74 18.18
N ASN A 153 -13.17 7.34 18.59
CA ASN A 153 -12.59 7.81 19.85
C ASN A 153 -12.36 9.33 19.84
N ALA A 154 -11.94 9.87 18.69
CA ALA A 154 -11.77 11.31 18.55
C ALA A 154 -13.10 12.09 18.56
N LEU A 155 -14.17 11.51 18.01
CA LEU A 155 -15.52 12.09 18.07
C LEU A 155 -16.03 12.15 19.52
N ARG A 156 -15.82 11.10 20.32
CA ARG A 156 -16.22 11.07 21.74
C ARG A 156 -15.59 12.18 22.57
N LEU A 157 -14.36 12.57 22.26
CA LEU A 157 -13.65 13.66 22.96
C LEU A 157 -14.17 15.06 22.59
N VAL A 158 -15.00 15.17 21.55
CA VAL A 158 -15.49 16.45 20.98
C VAL A 158 -17.01 16.60 21.16
N ALA A 159 -17.72 15.52 21.49
CA ALA A 159 -19.14 15.58 21.84
C ALA A 159 -19.29 16.16 23.25
N PRO A 160 -20.14 17.19 23.46
CA PRO A 160 -20.51 17.59 24.81
C PRO A 160 -21.22 16.42 25.48
N GLU A 161 -20.88 16.13 26.73
CA GLU A 161 -21.69 15.24 27.57
C GLU A 161 -23.09 15.87 27.67
N GLU A 162 -24.11 15.16 27.16
CA GLU A 162 -25.52 15.54 27.33
C GLU A 162 -25.95 15.41 28.79
#